data_AF-A0AAE0EAR4-F1
#
_entry.id   AF-A0AAE0EAR4-F1
#
_cell.length_a   1.000
_cell.length_b   1.000
_cell.length_c   1.000
_cell.angle_alpha   90.00
_cell.angle_beta   90.00
_cell.angle_gamma   90.00
#
_symmetry.space_group_name_H-M   'P 1'
#
loop_
_entity.id
_entity.type
_entity.pdbx_description
1 polymer ?
#
loop_
_entity_poly.entity_id
_entity_poly.type
_entity_poly.pdbx_seq_one_letter_code
_entity_poly.pdbx_strand_id
1 'polypeptide(L)'
;MMIGRSGCRCQIPNYLIARFCNRFPNIDMSYEVQDDENFSAGVNITLPVTLKRDLEGNIEVGPVNASMYPKAKEESWWLVVGDTKSTNQLLAIKRVFLQRKSSVKLEFAAPAQPGKKTYTLYLMCDPYLGCDQEYSFCVHVKDSTDPYKDGMREYSK
;
A
#
# COMPACT_ATOMS: atom_id res chain seq x y z
N MET A 1 16.73 -6.06 56.28
CA MET A 1 16.39 -6.74 55.01
C MET A 1 15.85 -5.68 54.06
N MET A 2 16.66 -5.26 53.09
CA MET A 2 16.31 -4.25 52.08
C MET A 2 15.87 -4.94 50.80
N ILE A 3 14.60 -4.78 50.39
CA ILE A 3 14.10 -4.79 49.00
C ILE A 3 12.75 -4.02 49.06
N GLY A 4 12.45 -2.92 48.37
CA GLY A 4 13.02 -2.31 47.17
C GLY A 4 11.94 -2.25 46.07
N ARG A 5 11.51 -1.01 45.74
CA ARG A 5 10.87 -0.50 44.50
C ARG A 5 9.41 -0.02 44.57
N SER A 6 9.32 1.30 44.72
CA SER A 6 8.29 2.20 44.23
C SER A 6 7.89 1.89 42.78
N GLY A 7 6.72 1.31 42.57
CA GLY A 7 6.10 1.16 41.26
C GLY A 7 5.04 2.24 41.07
N CYS A 8 5.35 3.27 40.29
CA CYS A 8 4.34 4.21 39.79
C CYS A 8 3.32 3.40 38.98
N ARG A 9 2.16 3.12 39.57
CA ARG A 9 1.05 2.47 38.88
C ARG A 9 0.36 3.57 38.08
N CYS A 10 0.90 3.88 36.89
CA CYS A 10 0.27 4.80 35.96
C CYS A 10 -1.02 4.14 35.45
N GLN A 11 -2.12 4.30 36.20
CA GLN A 11 -3.44 3.99 35.67
C GLN A 11 -3.67 4.97 34.53
N ILE A 12 -3.58 4.48 33.29
CA ILE A 12 -3.96 5.25 32.11
C ILE A 12 -5.45 5.56 32.28
N PRO A 13 -5.85 6.83 32.44
CA PRO A 13 -7.25 7.16 32.59
C PRO A 13 -8.06 6.65 31.40
N ASN A 14 -9.26 6.12 31.65
CA ASN A 14 -10.13 5.55 30.61
C ASN A 14 -10.39 6.52 29.43
N TYR A 15 -10.41 7.83 29.68
CA TYR A 15 -10.59 8.83 28.61
C TYR A 15 -9.43 8.85 27.60
N LEU A 16 -8.20 8.52 28.01
CA LEU A 16 -7.05 8.44 27.09
C LEU A 16 -7.14 7.21 26.18
N ILE A 17 -7.67 6.11 26.71
CA ILE A 17 -7.91 4.89 25.93
C ILE A 17 -8.98 5.16 24.87
N ALA A 18 -10.12 5.73 25.26
CA ALA A 18 -11.18 6.09 24.32
C ALA A 18 -10.71 7.06 23.23
N ARG A 19 -9.95 8.09 23.62
CA ARG A 19 -9.36 9.05 22.68
C ARG A 19 -8.37 8.40 21.72
N PHE A 20 -7.61 7.39 22.17
CA PHE A 20 -6.72 6.63 21.30
C PHE A 20 -7.51 5.78 20.31
N CYS A 21 -8.48 4.98 20.77
CA CYS A 21 -9.31 4.12 19.92
C CYS A 21 -10.06 4.91 18.86
N ASN A 22 -10.67 6.03 19.23
CA ASN A 22 -11.40 6.90 18.29
C ASN A 22 -10.49 7.54 17.22
N ARG A 23 -9.18 7.64 17.51
CA ARG A 23 -8.19 8.20 16.57
C ARG A 23 -7.44 7.10 15.80
N PHE A 24 -7.54 5.84 16.22
CA PHE A 24 -6.88 4.73 15.56
C PHE A 24 -7.40 4.60 14.12
N PRO A 25 -6.53 4.41 13.12
CA PRO A 25 -6.98 4.44 11.73
C PRO A 25 -7.90 3.27 11.36
N ASN A 26 -9.05 3.59 10.77
CA ASN A 26 -9.88 2.66 10.03
C ASN A 26 -9.96 3.10 8.56
N ILE A 27 -9.24 2.41 7.68
CA ILE A 27 -9.08 2.79 6.27
C ILE A 27 -9.40 1.61 5.38
N ASP A 28 -10.29 1.82 4.43
CA ASP A 28 -10.53 0.93 3.31
C ASP A 28 -9.63 1.32 2.13
N MET A 29 -8.90 0.33 1.61
CA MET A 29 -8.12 0.46 0.39
C MET A 29 -8.79 -0.29 -0.77
N SER A 30 -8.98 0.40 -1.89
CA SER A 30 -9.42 -0.19 -3.15
C SER A 30 -8.42 0.13 -4.25
N TYR A 31 -8.14 -0.82 -5.14
CA TYR A 31 -7.20 -0.64 -6.25
C TYR A 31 -7.74 -1.31 -7.52
N GLU A 32 -7.32 -0.80 -8.67
CA GLU A 32 -7.70 -1.33 -9.98
C GLU A 32 -6.43 -1.49 -10.83
N VAL A 33 -6.23 -2.66 -11.42
CA VAL A 33 -5.14 -2.88 -12.37
C VAL A 33 -5.65 -2.46 -13.74
N GLN A 34 -5.21 -1.28 -14.22
CA GLN A 34 -5.59 -0.79 -15.55
C GLN A 34 -4.75 -1.52 -16.61
N ASP A 35 -5.39 -2.27 -17.52
CA ASP A 35 -4.81 -3.04 -18.64
C ASP A 35 -4.38 -4.51 -18.38
N ASP A 36 -5.26 -5.32 -17.79
CA ASP A 36 -5.03 -6.77 -17.61
C ASP A 36 -4.64 -7.56 -18.89
N GLU A 37 -4.84 -7.01 -20.09
CA GLU A 37 -4.55 -7.72 -21.34
C GLU A 37 -3.46 -7.10 -22.24
N ASN A 38 -2.90 -5.91 -21.98
CA ASN A 38 -2.05 -5.23 -22.99
C ASN A 38 -0.68 -4.75 -22.52
N PHE A 39 -0.22 -5.15 -21.33
CA PHE A 39 1.14 -4.79 -20.91
C PHE A 39 2.19 -5.45 -21.81
N SER A 40 2.90 -4.63 -22.57
CA SER A 40 4.10 -5.04 -23.29
C SER A 40 5.30 -4.94 -22.35
N ALA A 41 6.28 -5.84 -22.50
CA ALA A 41 7.51 -5.78 -21.73
C ALA A 41 8.15 -4.37 -21.84
N GLY A 42 8.48 -3.77 -20.70
CA GLY A 42 9.12 -2.44 -20.62
C GLY A 42 8.17 -1.23 -20.58
N VAL A 43 6.85 -1.42 -20.64
CA VAL A 43 5.87 -0.33 -20.45
C VAL A 43 5.57 -0.13 -18.95
N ASN A 44 5.33 1.11 -18.52
CA ASN A 44 4.94 1.38 -17.13
C ASN A 44 3.48 0.94 -16.86
N ILE A 45 3.29 0.18 -15.79
CA ILE A 45 1.99 -0.20 -15.25
C ILE A 45 1.52 0.92 -14.32
N THR A 46 0.27 1.37 -14.49
CA THR A 46 -0.36 2.34 -13.60
C THR A 46 -1.37 1.63 -12.70
N LEU A 47 -1.17 1.76 -11.39
CA LEU A 47 -2.04 1.23 -10.35
C LEU A 47 -2.74 2.38 -9.62
N PRO A 48 -3.96 2.79 -10.04
CA PRO A 48 -4.80 3.67 -9.24
C PRO A 48 -5.23 2.98 -7.94
N VAL A 49 -5.01 3.67 -6.84
CA VAL A 49 -5.39 3.27 -5.48
C VAL A 49 -6.29 4.37 -4.89
N THR A 50 -7.42 3.97 -4.32
CA THR A 50 -8.30 4.86 -3.57
C THR A 50 -8.31 4.42 -2.12
N LEU A 51 -8.03 5.38 -1.23
CA LEU A 51 -8.08 5.22 0.21
C LEU A 51 -9.30 5.96 0.72
N LYS A 52 -10.11 5.31 1.56
CA LYS A 52 -11.25 5.91 2.25
C LYS A 52 -11.13 5.63 3.72
N ARG A 53 -11.16 6.69 4.53
CA ARG A 53 -11.25 6.57 5.97
C ARG A 53 -12.71 6.53 6.40
N ASP A 54 -13.03 5.59 7.26
CA ASP A 54 -14.29 5.59 7.98
C ASP A 54 -14.20 6.62 9.13
N LEU A 55 -14.96 7.71 8.99
CA LEU A 55 -15.05 8.78 9.97
C LEU A 55 -16.50 9.18 10.16
N GLU A 56 -16.93 9.21 11.41
CA GLU A 56 -18.24 9.74 11.78
C GLU A 56 -18.25 11.28 11.68
N GLY A 57 -19.25 11.80 10.96
CA GLY A 57 -19.50 13.24 10.84
C GLY A 57 -18.35 14.05 10.19
N ASN A 58 -18.33 15.36 10.44
CA ASN A 58 -17.38 16.30 9.84
C ASN A 58 -16.09 16.49 10.68
N ILE A 59 -15.61 15.45 11.35
CA ILE A 59 -14.38 15.50 12.16
C ILE A 59 -13.13 15.53 11.27
N GLU A 60 -12.24 16.48 11.48
CA GLU A 60 -10.93 16.53 10.82
C GLU A 60 -9.90 15.64 11.53
N VAL A 61 -8.93 15.15 10.76
CA VAL A 61 -7.91 14.23 11.25
C VAL A 61 -6.78 15.05 11.83
N GLY A 62 -6.82 15.21 13.15
CA GLY A 62 -5.78 15.92 13.89
C GLY A 62 -4.50 15.09 14.12
N PRO A 63 -3.53 15.66 14.85
CA PRO A 63 -2.25 15.02 15.14
C PRO A 63 -2.40 13.66 15.82
N VAL A 64 -1.41 12.81 15.62
CA VAL A 64 -1.33 11.48 16.23
C VAL A 64 -1.20 11.61 17.75
N ASN A 65 -1.91 10.75 18.49
CA ASN A 65 -1.73 10.59 19.93
C ASN A 65 -0.42 9.83 20.22
N ALA A 66 0.72 10.50 20.20
CA ALA A 66 2.04 9.91 20.46
C ALA A 66 2.73 10.57 21.68
N SER A 67 2.30 10.21 22.90
CA SER A 67 2.77 10.84 24.15
C SER A 67 4.27 10.68 24.43
N MET A 68 4.89 9.63 23.89
CA MET A 68 6.33 9.36 24.02
C MET A 68 7.17 9.99 22.90
N TYR A 69 6.54 10.63 21.91
CA TYR A 69 7.25 11.28 20.82
C TYR A 69 7.37 12.79 21.11
N PRO A 70 8.57 13.39 21.01
CA PRO A 70 8.83 14.75 21.53
C PRO A 70 8.20 15.87 20.70
N LYS A 71 7.65 15.57 19.52
CA LYS A 71 7.09 16.55 18.59
C LYS A 71 5.67 16.18 18.21
N ALA A 72 4.86 17.16 17.83
CA ALA A 72 3.60 16.87 17.15
C ALA A 72 3.90 16.09 15.86
N LYS A 73 3.14 15.01 15.63
CA LYS A 73 3.32 14.13 14.47
C LYS A 73 2.00 14.08 13.71
N GLU A 74 2.06 14.45 12.44
CA GLU A 74 0.98 14.21 11.50
C GLU A 74 0.97 12.76 11.05
N GLU A 75 -0.22 12.25 10.83
CA GLU A 75 -0.39 10.90 10.34
C GLU A 75 -0.01 10.82 8.85
N SER A 76 0.81 9.82 8.51
CA SER A 76 1.22 9.59 7.13
C SER A 76 1.32 8.10 6.82
N TRP A 77 1.05 7.78 5.57
CA TRP A 77 0.99 6.43 5.03
C TRP A 77 2.01 6.24 3.92
N TRP A 78 2.47 5.02 3.76
CA TRP A 78 3.24 4.58 2.61
C TRP A 78 2.41 3.60 1.81
N LEU A 79 2.20 3.92 0.53
CA LEU A 79 1.76 2.96 -0.47
C LEU A 79 2.99 2.37 -1.13
N VAL A 80 3.13 1.05 -1.10
CA VAL A 80 4.29 0.34 -1.65
C VAL A 80 3.84 -0.81 -2.53
N VAL A 81 4.41 -0.91 -3.73
CA VAL A 81 4.29 -2.09 -4.59
C VAL A 81 5.61 -2.83 -4.55
N GLY A 82 5.56 -4.13 -4.27
CA GLY A 82 6.73 -4.99 -4.25
C GLY A 82 6.48 -6.36 -4.88
N ASP A 83 7.57 -7.02 -5.26
CA ASP A 83 7.61 -8.41 -5.72
C ASP A 83 8.31 -9.22 -4.63
N THR A 84 7.55 -9.69 -3.64
CA THR A 84 8.11 -10.38 -2.47
C THR A 84 8.47 -11.83 -2.74
N LYS A 85 7.76 -12.49 -3.66
CA LYS A 85 7.88 -13.93 -3.89
C LYS A 85 9.04 -14.29 -4.79
N SER A 86 9.35 -13.48 -5.81
CA SER A 86 10.35 -13.86 -6.82
C SER A 86 11.66 -13.09 -6.70
N THR A 87 11.60 -11.77 -6.47
CA THR A 87 12.81 -10.92 -6.52
C THR A 87 13.12 -10.19 -5.22
N ASN A 88 12.16 -10.14 -4.28
CA ASN A 88 12.20 -9.31 -3.08
C ASN A 88 12.54 -7.84 -3.39
N GLN A 89 11.94 -7.29 -4.47
CA GLN A 89 12.20 -5.93 -4.94
C GLN A 89 11.05 -4.98 -4.65
N LEU A 90 11.39 -3.74 -4.31
CA LEU A 90 10.45 -2.61 -4.23
C LEU A 90 10.33 -1.98 -5.63
N LEU A 91 9.12 -1.89 -6.14
CA LEU A 91 8.83 -1.42 -7.50
C LEU A 91 8.33 0.02 -7.53
N ALA A 92 7.47 0.38 -6.58
CA ALA A 92 6.98 1.75 -6.40
C ALA A 92 6.76 2.05 -4.93
N ILE A 93 6.99 3.29 -4.53
CA ILE A 93 6.71 3.79 -3.19
C ILE A 93 6.19 5.22 -3.26
N LYS A 94 5.15 5.52 -2.50
CA LYS A 94 4.59 6.87 -2.41
C LYS A 94 4.09 7.17 -1.02
N ARG A 95 4.46 8.35 -0.49
CA ARG A 95 3.93 8.85 0.77
C ARG A 95 2.59 9.53 0.54
N VAL A 96 1.63 9.26 1.42
CA VAL A 96 0.26 9.77 1.35
C VAL A 96 -0.15 10.34 2.71
N PHE A 97 -0.80 11.50 2.68
CA PHE A 97 -1.50 12.07 3.83
C PHE A 97 -3.00 11.88 3.59
N LEU A 98 -3.70 11.25 4.53
CA LEU A 98 -5.11 10.93 4.39
C LEU A 98 -5.92 11.70 5.44
N GLN A 99 -6.90 12.47 4.98
CA GLN A 99 -7.94 13.06 5.81
C GLN A 99 -9.18 12.16 5.76
N ARG A 100 -10.04 12.30 4.75
CA ARG A 100 -11.20 11.40 4.51
C ARG A 100 -11.00 10.44 3.36
N LYS A 101 -10.62 10.97 2.20
CA LYS A 101 -10.45 10.20 0.97
C LYS A 101 -9.22 10.71 0.23
N SER A 102 -8.49 9.80 -0.39
CA SER A 102 -7.39 10.14 -1.28
C SER A 102 -7.38 9.17 -2.46
N SER A 103 -7.13 9.69 -3.66
CA SER A 103 -6.94 8.88 -4.86
C SER A 103 -5.52 9.12 -5.36
N VAL A 104 -4.74 8.05 -5.42
CA VAL A 104 -3.31 8.08 -5.66
C VAL A 104 -2.98 7.10 -6.79
N LYS A 105 -2.18 7.54 -7.76
CA LYS A 105 -1.62 6.65 -8.78
C LYS A 105 -0.21 6.25 -8.39
N LEU A 106 0.06 4.96 -8.45
CA LEU A 106 1.39 4.35 -8.39
C LEU A 106 1.77 3.90 -9.79
N GLU A 107 3.01 4.13 -10.19
CA GLU A 107 3.54 3.75 -11.50
C GLU A 107 4.83 2.95 -11.30
N PHE A 108 4.95 1.83 -12.00
CA PHE A 108 6.14 0.97 -11.96
C PHE A 108 6.36 0.28 -13.31
N ALA A 109 7.59 -0.10 -13.62
CA ALA A 109 7.91 -0.75 -14.89
C ALA A 109 7.36 -2.20 -14.93
N ALA A 110 6.74 -2.57 -16.04
CA ALA A 110 6.42 -3.96 -16.34
C ALA A 110 7.71 -4.80 -16.37
N PRO A 111 7.66 -6.08 -15.94
CA PRO A 111 8.80 -6.97 -15.98
C PRO A 111 9.22 -7.20 -17.44
N ALA A 112 10.53 -7.38 -17.65
CA ALA A 112 11.06 -7.67 -18.98
C ALA A 112 10.67 -9.07 -19.49
N GLN A 113 10.37 -9.99 -18.57
CA GLN A 113 9.95 -11.34 -18.92
C GLN A 113 8.43 -11.39 -19.10
N PRO A 114 7.95 -11.94 -20.22
CA PRO A 114 6.53 -12.19 -20.46
C PRO A 114 5.96 -13.18 -19.44
N GLY A 115 4.64 -13.16 -19.26
CA GLY A 115 3.91 -14.11 -18.44
C GLY A 115 3.19 -13.48 -17.26
N LYS A 116 2.63 -14.34 -16.40
CA LYS A 116 1.88 -13.94 -15.22
C LYS A 116 2.85 -13.66 -14.07
N LYS A 117 2.87 -12.42 -13.57
CA LYS A 117 3.55 -12.05 -12.33
C LYS A 117 2.57 -11.70 -11.23
N THR A 118 2.92 -12.06 -10.00
CA THR A 118 2.18 -11.67 -8.79
C THR A 118 2.95 -10.59 -8.06
N TYR A 119 2.26 -9.53 -7.68
CA TYR A 119 2.78 -8.41 -6.92
C TYR A 119 2.00 -8.24 -5.62
N THR A 120 2.58 -7.48 -4.70
CA THR A 120 1.97 -7.15 -3.42
C THR A 120 1.91 -5.64 -3.25
N LEU A 121 0.70 -5.15 -2.96
CA LEU A 121 0.42 -3.76 -2.57
C LEU A 121 0.34 -3.70 -1.05
N TYR A 122 1.14 -2.81 -0.46
CA TYR A 122 1.18 -2.52 0.96
C TYR A 122 0.64 -1.12 1.23
N LEU A 123 -0.19 -0.99 2.25
CA LEU A 123 -0.52 0.27 2.90
C LEU A 123 0.08 0.23 4.32
N MET A 124 1.16 0.98 4.54
CA MET A 124 1.88 0.98 5.82
C MET A 124 1.71 2.31 6.56
N CYS A 125 1.42 2.24 7.84
CA CYS A 125 1.29 3.39 8.71
C CYS A 125 2.62 3.73 9.38
N ASP A 126 3.06 4.98 9.30
CA ASP A 126 4.26 5.44 10.01
C ASP A 126 4.04 5.55 11.54
N PRO A 127 2.95 6.17 12.05
CA PRO A 127 2.79 6.39 13.49
C PRO A 127 2.07 5.29 14.29
N TYR A 128 1.26 4.43 13.67
CA TYR A 128 0.45 3.43 14.38
C TYR A 128 0.88 2.02 14.00
N LEU A 129 1.09 1.16 15.00
CA LEU A 129 1.35 -0.25 14.79
C LEU A 129 0.05 -1.03 14.62
N GLY A 130 0.06 -2.06 13.77
CA GLY A 130 -1.05 -3.01 13.63
C GLY A 130 -2.20 -2.55 12.73
N CYS A 131 -1.99 -1.52 11.91
CA CYS A 131 -2.96 -1.07 10.90
C CYS A 131 -2.41 -1.14 9.47
N ASP A 132 -1.29 -1.84 9.28
CA ASP A 132 -0.73 -2.11 7.97
C ASP A 132 -1.61 -3.12 7.23
N GLN A 133 -1.78 -2.94 5.92
CA GLN A 133 -2.59 -3.82 5.08
C GLN A 133 -1.77 -4.34 3.90
N GLU A 134 -2.01 -5.58 3.52
CA GLU A 134 -1.34 -6.26 2.42
C GLU A 134 -2.38 -6.84 1.44
N TYR A 135 -2.20 -6.60 0.14
CA TYR A 135 -3.04 -7.14 -0.91
C TYR A 135 -2.20 -7.71 -2.05
N SER A 136 -2.44 -8.96 -2.42
CA SER A 136 -1.82 -9.59 -3.58
C SER A 136 -2.64 -9.36 -4.84
N PHE A 137 -1.99 -9.00 -5.95
CA PHE A 137 -2.62 -8.86 -7.26
C PHE A 137 -1.72 -9.47 -8.35
N CYS A 138 -2.31 -9.81 -9.50
CA CYS A 138 -1.60 -10.41 -10.63
C CYS A 138 -1.60 -9.46 -11.82
N VAL A 139 -0.53 -9.51 -12.61
CA VAL A 139 -0.41 -8.79 -13.87
C VAL A 139 0.05 -9.77 -14.94
N HIS A 140 -0.57 -9.71 -16.12
CA HIS A 140 -0.25 -10.52 -17.28
C HIS A 140 0.50 -9.68 -18.32
N VAL A 141 1.73 -10.07 -18.63
CA VAL A 141 2.59 -9.37 -19.60
C VAL A 141 2.68 -10.19 -20.88
N LYS A 142 2.37 -9.57 -22.02
CA LYS A 142 2.43 -10.21 -23.32
C LYS A 142 3.87 -10.30 -23.82
N ASP A 143 4.14 -11.39 -24.54
CA ASP A 143 5.33 -11.52 -25.35
C ASP A 143 5.28 -10.53 -26.51
N SER A 144 6.37 -9.79 -26.73
CA SER A 144 6.52 -8.91 -27.88
C SER A 144 6.91 -9.71 -29.13
N THR A 145 6.18 -10.77 -29.45
CA THR A 145 6.40 -11.55 -30.68
C THR A 145 5.57 -10.94 -31.82
N ASP A 146 6.28 -10.43 -32.83
CA ASP A 146 5.77 -9.79 -34.04
C ASP A 146 4.51 -10.48 -34.63
N PRO A 147 3.42 -9.76 -34.93
CA PRO A 147 2.21 -10.31 -35.55
C PRO A 147 2.38 -10.74 -37.03
N TYR A 148 3.60 -10.81 -37.57
CA TYR A 148 3.88 -11.04 -39.00
C TYR A 148 4.42 -12.45 -39.34
N LYS A 149 4.31 -13.45 -38.46
CA LYS A 149 4.84 -14.81 -38.71
C LYS A 149 3.82 -15.92 -39.01
N ASP A 150 2.60 -15.60 -39.43
CA ASP A 150 1.63 -16.61 -39.88
C ASP A 150 1.10 -16.32 -41.29
N GLY A 151 1.96 -16.44 -42.31
CA GLY A 151 1.51 -16.15 -43.67
C GLY A 151 2.46 -16.36 -44.84
N MET A 152 3.58 -17.08 -44.72
CA MET A 152 4.38 -17.39 -45.92
C MET A 152 4.96 -18.81 -45.98
N ARG A 153 4.44 -19.52 -46.99
CA ARG A 153 4.99 -20.63 -47.79
C ARG A 153 4.87 -22.04 -47.22
N GLU A 154 3.89 -22.75 -47.77
CA GLU A 154 4.19 -23.88 -48.67
C GLU A 154 3.06 -24.05 -49.72
N TYR A 155 3.17 -23.27 -50.80
CA TYR A 155 2.76 -23.74 -52.12
C TYR A 155 4.05 -23.79 -52.94
N SER A 156 4.63 -24.97 -53.07
CA SER A 156 5.53 -25.30 -54.18
C SER A 156 5.34 -26.78 -54.49
N LYS A 157 5.13 -27.02 -55.78
CA LYS A 157 4.84 -28.30 -56.45
C LYS A 157 5.81 -29.40 -56.11
#